data_AF-A0A2D4N7M9-F1
#
_entry.id   AF-A0A2D4N7M9-F1
#
_cell.length_a   1.000
_cell.length_b   1.000
_cell.length_c   1.000
_cell.angle_alpha   90.00
_cell.angle_beta   90.00
_cell.angle_gamma   90.00
#
_symmetry.space_group_name_H-M   'P 1'
#
loop_
_entity.id
_entity.type
_entity.pdbx_description
1 polymer ?
#
loop_
_entity_poly.entity_id
_entity_poly.type
_entity_poly.pdbx_seq_one_letter_code
_entity_poly.pdbx_strand_id
1 'polypeptide(L)'
;NKYNDVKVLGRLYDEKAKASMNLETQIENVDRIISTIEAKLSHDGTIPVSPNALQDRANELQKLKRDLVKQENCLLKLNRSLKDTEHSCSAVQNNFQEYCPDLPRQKKEVQLINDRYHIVADQLDQQEKTLWDTSLIYQQFQNANENLIFWLNNLPKHKVKTTDGPSQINYKLEAQKV
;
A
#
# COMPACT_ATOMS: atom_id res chain seq x y z
N ASN A 1 12.54 20.84 53.39
CA ASN A 1 11.21 21.38 53.04
C ASN A 1 10.35 20.26 52.43
N LYS A 2 10.14 19.16 53.18
CA LYS A 2 9.66 17.87 52.66
C LYS A 2 8.25 17.93 52.04
N TYR A 3 7.41 18.82 52.55
CA TYR A 3 6.05 19.03 52.04
C TYR A 3 6.05 19.52 50.58
N ASN A 4 6.96 20.44 50.25
CA ASN A 4 7.08 20.94 48.88
C ASN A 4 7.60 19.85 47.93
N ASP A 5 8.55 19.03 48.38
CA ASP A 5 9.11 17.93 47.58
C ASP A 5 8.03 16.89 47.23
N VAL A 6 7.19 16.49 48.21
CA VAL A 6 6.05 15.59 47.98
C VAL A 6 5.02 16.20 47.03
N LYS A 7 4.76 17.51 47.12
CA LYS A 7 3.84 18.22 46.21
C LYS A 7 4.37 18.30 44.78
N VAL A 8 5.70 18.39 44.60
CA VAL A 8 6.32 18.34 43.27
C VAL A 8 6.25 16.92 42.71
N LEU A 9 6.62 15.92 43.50
CA LEU A 9 6.57 14.51 43.11
C LEU A 9 5.16 14.10 42.64
N GLY A 10 4.13 14.45 43.42
CA GLY A 10 2.74 14.13 43.07
C GLY A 10 2.29 14.76 41.74
N ARG A 11 2.73 15.98 41.43
CA ARG A 11 2.43 16.63 40.15
C ARG A 11 3.14 15.95 38.98
N LEU A 12 4.43 15.64 39.13
CA LEU A 12 5.20 14.97 38.07
C LEU A 12 4.66 13.57 37.76
N TYR A 13 4.21 12.83 38.79
CA TYR A 13 3.55 11.55 38.57
C TYR A 13 2.20 11.66 37.87
N ASP A 14 1.40 12.67 38.20
CA ASP A 14 0.13 12.92 37.50
C ASP A 14 0.37 13.27 36.02
N GLU A 15 1.34 14.13 35.73
CA GLU A 15 1.76 14.46 34.36
C GLU A 15 2.27 13.22 33.61
N LYS A 16 3.14 12.42 34.23
CA LYS A 16 3.64 11.16 33.67
C LYS A 16 2.50 10.17 33.39
N ALA A 17 1.58 10.00 34.33
CA ALA A 17 0.46 9.07 34.17
C ALA A 17 -0.44 9.48 32.99
N LYS A 18 -0.74 10.78 32.86
CA LYS A 18 -1.51 11.33 31.74
C LYS A 18 -0.80 11.15 30.40
N ALA A 19 0.50 11.46 30.34
CA ALA A 19 1.30 11.30 29.12
C ALA A 19 1.37 9.83 28.69
N SER A 20 1.65 8.93 29.64
CA SER A 20 1.73 7.49 29.39
C SER A 20 0.39 6.92 28.91
N MET A 21 -0.72 7.26 29.57
CA MET A 21 -2.06 6.81 29.16
C MET A 21 -2.44 7.30 27.76
N ASN A 22 -2.10 8.55 27.43
CA ASN A 22 -2.32 9.08 26.09
C ASN A 22 -1.47 8.30 25.06
N LEU A 23 -0.21 7.98 25.39
CA LEU A 23 0.67 7.21 24.52
C LEU A 23 0.13 5.81 24.24
N GLU A 24 -0.30 5.06 25.25
CA GLU A 24 -0.93 3.73 25.05
C GLU A 24 -2.13 3.83 24.11
N THR A 25 -3.00 4.82 24.33
CA THR A 25 -4.18 5.04 23.50
C THR A 25 -3.80 5.31 22.04
N GLN A 26 -2.73 6.09 21.81
CA GLN A 26 -2.22 6.33 20.45
C GLN A 26 -1.60 5.07 19.85
N ILE A 27 -0.84 4.29 20.63
CA ILE A 27 -0.23 3.02 20.17
C ILE A 27 -1.32 2.09 19.67
N GLU A 28 -2.33 1.79 20.49
CA GLU A 28 -3.43 0.90 20.13
C GLU A 28 -4.22 1.40 18.90
N ASN A 29 -4.49 2.70 18.83
CA ASN A 29 -5.26 3.26 17.73
C ASN A 29 -4.49 3.19 16.40
N VAL A 30 -3.22 3.60 16.38
CA VAL A 30 -2.41 3.57 15.15
C VAL A 30 -2.10 2.13 14.74
N ASP A 31 -1.81 1.25 15.71
CA ASP A 31 -1.61 -0.18 15.46
C ASP A 31 -2.81 -0.81 14.75
N ARG A 32 -4.03 -0.55 15.23
CA ARG A 32 -5.26 -1.03 14.60
C ARG A 32 -5.45 -0.49 13.18
N ILE A 33 -5.13 0.80 12.97
CA ILE A 33 -5.23 1.45 11.67
C ILE A 33 -4.28 0.80 10.67
N ILE A 34 -3.00 0.64 11.03
CA ILE A 34 -1.99 0.01 10.17
C ILE A 34 -2.38 -1.44 9.89
N SER A 35 -2.76 -2.21 10.91
CA SER A 35 -3.19 -3.60 10.76
C SER A 35 -4.37 -3.76 9.79
N THR A 36 -5.29 -2.78 9.75
CA THR A 36 -6.40 -2.78 8.79
C THR A 36 -5.94 -2.56 7.35
N ILE A 37 -4.92 -1.71 7.15
CA ILE A 37 -4.34 -1.46 5.82
C ILE A 37 -3.53 -2.69 5.38
N GLU A 38 -2.69 -3.23 6.26
CA GLU A 38 -1.93 -4.46 6.03
C GLU A 38 -2.85 -5.64 5.68
N ALA A 39 -3.98 -5.79 6.38
CA ALA A 39 -4.95 -6.84 6.07
C ALA A 39 -5.51 -6.70 4.65
N LYS A 40 -5.86 -5.48 4.22
CA LYS A 40 -6.32 -5.21 2.85
C LYS A 40 -5.24 -5.50 1.82
N LEU A 41 -3.99 -5.13 2.11
CA LEU A 41 -2.84 -5.39 1.25
C LEU A 41 -2.50 -6.89 1.17
N SER A 42 -2.68 -7.64 2.26
CA SER A 42 -2.46 -9.08 2.30
C SER A 42 -3.55 -9.88 1.58
N HIS A 43 -4.76 -9.30 1.49
CA HIS A 43 -5.88 -9.89 0.76
C HIS A 43 -5.78 -9.71 -0.76
N ASP A 44 -4.63 -9.26 -1.24
CA ASP A 44 -4.25 -9.18 -2.64
C ASP A 44 -4.17 -10.58 -3.27
N GLY A 45 -5.33 -11.19 -3.50
CA GLY A 45 -5.51 -12.44 -4.21
C GLY A 45 -5.24 -12.30 -5.70
N THR A 46 -5.36 -13.42 -6.41
CA THR A 46 -5.19 -13.49 -7.87
C THR A 46 -6.10 -12.47 -8.55
N ILE A 47 -5.52 -11.65 -9.44
CA ILE A 47 -6.28 -10.69 -10.24
C ILE A 47 -7.35 -11.47 -11.03
N PRO A 48 -8.65 -11.16 -10.86
CA PRO A 48 -9.70 -11.90 -11.53
C PRO A 48 -9.62 -11.69 -13.04
N VAL A 49 -10.04 -12.68 -13.81
CA VAL A 49 -10.09 -12.57 -15.27
C VAL A 49 -11.33 -11.77 -15.65
N SER A 50 -11.21 -10.44 -15.68
CA SER A 50 -12.22 -9.53 -16.20
C SER A 50 -11.57 -8.43 -17.06
N PRO A 51 -12.29 -7.85 -18.03
CA PRO A 51 -11.73 -6.83 -18.92
C PRO A 51 -11.19 -5.59 -18.18
N ASN A 52 -11.77 -5.27 -17.02
CA ASN A 52 -11.41 -4.11 -16.21
C ASN A 52 -10.61 -4.46 -14.94
N ALA A 53 -10.26 -5.74 -14.73
CA ALA A 53 -9.64 -6.19 -13.49
C ALA A 53 -8.36 -5.42 -13.11
N LEU A 54 -7.52 -5.09 -14.11
CA LEU A 54 -6.32 -4.30 -13.90
C LEU A 54 -6.62 -2.85 -13.51
N GLN A 55 -7.66 -2.25 -14.10
CA GLN A 55 -8.10 -0.89 -13.78
C GLN A 55 -8.75 -0.81 -12.39
N ASP A 56 -9.61 -1.78 -12.07
CA ASP A 56 -10.24 -1.88 -10.76
C ASP A 56 -9.17 -2.03 -9.67
N ARG A 57 -8.18 -2.88 -9.93
CA ARG A 57 -7.03 -3.04 -9.06
C ARG A 57 -6.21 -1.76 -8.88
N ALA A 58 -5.99 -1.00 -9.95
CA ALA A 58 -5.29 0.27 -9.87
C ALA A 58 -6.05 1.27 -8.98
N ASN A 59 -7.38 1.33 -9.12
CA ASN A 59 -8.24 2.18 -8.32
C ASN A 59 -8.20 1.81 -6.83
N GLU A 60 -8.16 0.51 -6.51
CA GLU A 60 -8.04 -0.01 -5.14
C GLU A 60 -6.71 0.38 -4.50
N LEU A 61 -5.58 0.17 -5.20
CA LEU A 61 -4.26 0.56 -4.71
C LEU A 61 -4.17 2.08 -4.48
N GLN A 62 -4.69 2.89 -5.39
CA GLN A 62 -4.76 4.35 -5.22
C GLN A 62 -5.64 4.77 -4.04
N LYS A 63 -6.72 4.02 -3.77
CA LYS A 63 -7.56 4.25 -2.58
C LYS A 63 -6.79 3.92 -1.31
N LEU A 64 -6.11 2.77 -1.25
CA LEU A 64 -5.28 2.38 -0.11
C LEU A 64 -4.17 3.38 0.17
N LYS A 65 -3.47 3.85 -0.85
CA LYS A 65 -2.43 4.88 -0.74
C LYS A 65 -2.96 6.20 -0.17
N ARG A 66 -4.11 6.67 -0.67
CA ARG A 66 -4.79 7.85 -0.11
C ARG A 66 -5.22 7.63 1.33
N ASP A 67 -5.72 6.44 1.65
CA ASP A 67 -6.11 6.11 3.01
C ASP A 67 -4.90 6.07 3.94
N LEU A 68 -3.76 5.54 3.52
CA LEU A 68 -2.49 5.55 4.27
C LEU A 68 -2.02 6.99 4.56
N VAL A 69 -1.97 7.85 3.53
CA VAL A 69 -1.56 9.25 3.67
C VAL A 69 -2.45 10.02 4.66
N LYS A 70 -3.76 9.75 4.68
CA LYS A 70 -4.67 10.36 5.67
C LYS A 70 -4.28 10.03 7.12
N GLN A 71 -3.63 8.88 7.35
CA GLN A 71 -3.21 8.44 8.68
C GLN A 71 -1.84 8.98 9.11
N GLU A 72 -1.13 9.71 8.25
CA GLU A 72 0.15 10.35 8.59
C GLU A 72 0.01 11.26 9.83
N ASN A 73 -1.10 11.99 9.93
CA ASN A 73 -1.41 12.81 11.10
C ASN A 73 -1.54 11.99 12.40
N CYS A 74 -2.04 10.75 12.33
CA CYS A 74 -2.12 9.86 13.48
C CYS A 74 -0.72 9.37 13.90
N LEU A 75 0.16 9.09 12.94
CA LEU A 75 1.55 8.73 13.20
C LEU A 75 2.34 9.89 13.83
N LEU A 76 2.12 11.12 13.35
CA LEU A 76 2.72 12.33 13.94
C LEU A 76 2.25 12.54 15.39
N LYS A 77 0.96 12.32 15.67
CA LYS A 77 0.42 12.39 17.04
C LYS A 77 1.01 11.33 17.96
N LEU A 78 1.18 10.09 17.47
CA LEU A 78 1.84 9.01 18.20
C LEU A 78 3.27 9.40 18.60
N ASN A 79 4.06 9.85 17.62
CA ASN A 79 5.45 10.26 17.86
C ASN A 79 5.56 11.47 18.80
N ARG A 80 4.60 12.40 18.74
CA ARG A 80 4.51 13.51 19.71
C ARG A 80 4.19 13.01 21.11
N SER A 81 3.22 12.10 21.25
CA SER A 81 2.87 11.51 22.55
C SER A 81 4.03 10.75 23.18
N LEU A 82 4.87 10.11 22.35
CA LEU A 82 6.10 9.47 22.82
C LEU A 82 7.06 10.49 23.43
N LYS A 83 7.32 11.60 22.71
CA LYS A 83 8.19 12.68 23.20
C LYS A 83 7.67 13.31 24.50
N ASP A 84 6.37 13.52 24.60
CA ASP A 84 5.75 14.06 25.82
C ASP A 84 5.95 13.07 27.00
N THR A 85 5.79 11.76 26.76
CA THR A 85 6.03 10.72 27.77
C THR A 85 7.49 10.61 28.16
N GLU A 86 8.42 10.70 27.20
CA GLU A 86 9.86 10.76 27.47
C GLU A 86 10.19 11.95 28.37
N HIS A 87 9.65 13.12 28.06
CA HIS A 87 9.87 14.34 28.84
C HIS A 87 9.37 14.20 30.28
N SER A 88 8.14 13.73 30.47
CA SER A 88 7.58 13.51 31.81
C SER A 88 8.35 12.45 32.59
N CYS A 89 8.79 11.36 31.93
CA CYS A 89 9.63 10.34 32.55
C CYS A 89 11.00 10.91 32.97
N SER A 90 11.64 11.69 32.11
CA SER A 90 12.91 12.36 32.42
C SER A 90 12.77 13.37 33.55
N ALA A 91 11.65 14.09 33.66
CA ALA A 91 11.40 15.00 34.76
C ALA A 91 11.37 14.26 36.10
N VAL A 92 10.65 13.14 36.18
CA VAL A 92 10.58 12.28 37.38
C VAL A 92 11.97 11.71 37.72
N GLN A 93 12.68 11.19 36.73
CA GLN A 93 14.03 10.62 36.92
C GLN A 93 15.05 11.68 37.37
N ASN A 94 15.03 12.87 36.81
CA ASN A 94 16.01 13.91 37.14
C ASN A 94 15.76 14.54 38.52
N ASN A 95 14.50 14.68 38.92
CA ASN A 95 14.15 15.31 40.20
C ASN A 95 14.20 14.31 41.38
N PHE A 96 13.89 13.03 41.13
CA PHE A 96 13.71 12.04 42.20
C PHE A 96 14.45 10.71 41.98
N GLN A 97 15.26 10.58 40.91
CA GLN A 97 16.01 9.36 40.55
C GLN A 97 15.13 8.13 40.31
N GLU A 98 13.86 8.35 40.01
CA GLU A 98 12.90 7.27 39.78
C GLU A 98 12.93 6.79 38.34
N TYR A 99 13.05 5.47 38.19
CA TYR A 99 13.07 4.82 36.88
C TYR A 99 11.65 4.68 36.30
N CYS A 100 11.56 4.78 34.98
CA CYS A 100 10.31 4.61 34.24
C CYS A 100 10.33 3.28 33.47
N PRO A 101 9.78 2.19 34.03
CA PRO A 101 9.91 0.85 33.46
C PRO A 101 9.15 0.63 32.16
N ASP A 102 8.07 1.38 31.92
CA ASP A 102 7.22 1.19 30.74
C ASP A 102 7.80 1.84 29.48
N LEU A 103 8.61 2.89 29.64
CA LEU A 103 9.11 3.71 28.54
C LEU A 103 9.92 2.92 27.48
N PRO A 104 10.83 1.99 27.84
CA PRO A 104 11.52 1.17 26.85
C PRO A 104 10.60 0.30 25.99
N ARG A 105 9.51 -0.23 26.55
CA ARG A 105 8.52 -1.02 25.81
C ARG A 105 7.76 -0.12 24.84
N GLN A 106 7.23 1.01 25.33
CA GLN A 106 6.50 1.99 24.52
C GLN A 106 7.33 2.49 23.34
N LYS A 107 8.64 2.77 23.55
CA LYS A 107 9.56 3.15 22.46
C LYS A 107 9.65 2.10 21.37
N LYS A 108 9.80 0.83 21.75
CA LYS A 108 9.89 -0.28 20.79
C LYS A 108 8.62 -0.43 19.98
N GLU A 109 7.46 -0.28 20.60
CA GLU A 109 6.17 -0.37 19.91
C GLU A 109 5.96 0.78 18.93
N VAL A 110 6.27 2.02 19.34
CA VAL A 110 6.22 3.17 18.44
C VAL A 110 7.18 2.99 17.26
N GLN A 111 8.39 2.50 17.51
CA GLN A 111 9.34 2.20 16.44
C GLN A 111 8.77 1.15 15.47
N LEU A 112 8.26 0.03 16.00
CA LEU A 112 7.66 -1.02 15.19
C LEU A 112 6.49 -0.51 14.32
N ILE A 113 5.64 0.35 14.89
CA ILE A 113 4.52 0.97 14.16
C ILE A 113 5.03 1.87 13.03
N ASN A 114 6.05 2.70 13.27
CA ASN A 114 6.66 3.51 12.22
C ASN A 114 7.29 2.65 11.11
N ASP A 115 8.03 1.60 11.49
CA ASP A 115 8.66 0.69 10.53
C ASP A 115 7.61 0.01 9.65
N ARG A 116 6.52 -0.48 10.24
CA ARG A 116 5.39 -1.07 9.51
C ARG A 116 4.72 -0.07 8.56
N TYR A 117 4.52 1.16 9.00
CA TYR A 117 3.97 2.22 8.14
C TYR A 117 4.83 2.42 6.88
N HIS A 118 6.15 2.49 7.05
CA HIS A 118 7.08 2.65 5.93
C HIS A 118 7.09 1.43 5.00
N ILE A 119 7.09 0.22 5.56
CA ILE A 119 7.01 -1.02 4.77
C ILE A 119 5.74 -1.05 3.93
N VAL A 120 4.58 -0.69 4.51
CA VAL A 120 3.30 -0.65 3.79
C VAL A 120 3.33 0.40 2.67
N ALA A 121 3.91 1.57 2.92
CA ALA A 121 4.07 2.61 1.90
C ALA A 121 4.93 2.12 0.72
N ASP A 122 6.09 1.53 1.01
CA ASP A 122 7.00 1.00 0.01
C ASP A 122 6.36 -0.13 -0.80
N GLN A 123 5.62 -1.03 -0.14
CA GLN A 123 4.91 -2.12 -0.80
C GLN A 123 3.82 -1.60 -1.75
N LEU A 124 3.05 -0.59 -1.35
CA LEU A 124 2.03 0.02 -2.21
C LEU A 124 2.67 0.65 -3.46
N ASP A 125 3.79 1.35 -3.30
CA ASP A 125 4.51 1.95 -4.43
C ASP A 125 5.08 0.90 -5.40
N GLN A 126 5.62 -0.19 -4.85
CA GLN A 126 6.10 -1.32 -5.65
C GLN A 126 4.97 -1.99 -6.43
N GLN A 127 3.84 -2.28 -5.77
CA GLN A 127 2.69 -2.89 -6.42
C GLN A 127 2.07 -1.99 -7.49
N GLU A 128 1.98 -0.68 -7.25
CA GLU A 128 1.50 0.30 -8.24
C GLU A 128 2.38 0.27 -9.49
N LYS A 129 3.70 0.26 -9.32
CA LYS A 129 4.65 0.16 -10.43
C LYS A 129 4.49 -1.15 -11.21
N THR A 130 4.46 -2.29 -10.51
CA THR A 130 4.28 -3.61 -11.14
C THR A 130 2.97 -3.72 -11.89
N LEU A 131 1.88 -3.16 -11.35
CA LEU A 131 0.58 -3.14 -12.01
C LEU A 131 0.61 -2.30 -13.28
N TRP A 132 1.29 -1.15 -13.26
CA TRP A 132 1.45 -0.30 -14.43
C TRP A 132 2.22 -1.01 -15.55
N ASP A 133 3.35 -1.62 -15.21
CA ASP A 133 4.16 -2.41 -16.16
C ASP A 133 3.35 -3.59 -16.74
N THR A 134 2.59 -4.29 -15.91
CA THR A 134 1.71 -5.39 -16.34
C THR A 134 0.61 -4.91 -17.27
N SER A 135 0.00 -3.76 -16.96
CA SER A 135 -1.06 -3.18 -17.79
C SER A 135 -0.55 -2.78 -19.17
N LEU A 136 0.66 -2.22 -19.24
CA LEU A 136 1.31 -1.88 -20.51
C LEU A 136 1.56 -3.13 -21.36
N ILE A 137 2.13 -4.19 -20.78
CA ILE A 137 2.40 -5.46 -21.48
C ILE A 137 1.09 -6.09 -21.97
N TYR A 138 0.06 -6.09 -21.13
CA TYR A 138 -1.26 -6.63 -21.50
C TYR A 138 -1.89 -5.88 -22.67
N GLN A 139 -1.82 -4.55 -22.67
CA GLN A 139 -2.30 -3.73 -23.79
C GLN A 139 -1.53 -4.01 -25.08
N GLN A 140 -0.21 -4.14 -25.02
CA GLN A 140 0.60 -4.50 -26.19
C GLN A 140 0.21 -5.86 -26.77
N PHE A 141 -0.03 -6.84 -25.90
CA PHE A 141 -0.51 -8.16 -26.30
C PHE A 141 -1.89 -8.09 -26.95
N GLN A 142 -2.85 -7.36 -26.36
CA GLN A 142 -4.19 -7.18 -26.94
C GLN A 142 -4.12 -6.54 -28.32
N ASN A 143 -3.34 -5.47 -28.48
CA ASN A 143 -3.16 -4.81 -29.77
C ASN A 143 -2.56 -5.76 -30.82
N ALA A 144 -1.55 -6.55 -30.46
CA ALA A 144 -0.96 -7.53 -31.36
C ALA A 144 -1.96 -8.63 -31.76
N ASN A 145 -2.76 -9.11 -30.81
CA ASN A 145 -3.79 -10.10 -31.04
C ASN A 145 -4.91 -9.57 -31.94
N GLU A 146 -5.38 -8.34 -31.71
CA GLU A 146 -6.37 -7.67 -32.57
C GLU A 146 -5.86 -7.49 -33.99
N ASN A 147 -4.60 -7.05 -34.15
CA ASN A 147 -3.96 -6.93 -35.46
C ASN A 147 -3.87 -8.28 -36.18
N LEU A 148 -3.52 -9.36 -35.47
CA LEU A 148 -3.47 -10.71 -36.02
C LEU A 148 -4.86 -11.21 -36.44
N ILE A 149 -5.86 -11.02 -35.59
CA ILE A 149 -7.26 -11.39 -35.89
C ILE A 149 -7.76 -10.60 -37.10
N PHE A 150 -7.46 -9.30 -37.16
CA PHE A 150 -7.77 -8.47 -38.32
C PHE A 150 -7.09 -9.00 -39.58
N TRP A 151 -5.79 -9.29 -39.52
CA TRP A 151 -5.07 -9.87 -40.66
C TRP A 151 -5.68 -11.21 -41.11
N LEU A 152 -5.94 -12.13 -40.18
CA LEU A 152 -6.56 -13.43 -40.46
C LEU A 152 -7.95 -13.30 -41.10
N ASN A 153 -8.77 -12.35 -40.62
CA ASN A 153 -10.11 -12.12 -41.15
C ASN A 153 -10.09 -11.48 -42.55
N ASN A 154 -9.02 -10.75 -42.87
CA ASN A 154 -8.81 -10.10 -44.18
C ASN A 154 -7.96 -10.95 -45.13
N LEU A 155 -7.63 -12.19 -44.77
CA LEU A 155 -6.93 -13.10 -45.68
C LEU A 155 -7.74 -13.26 -46.98
N PRO A 156 -7.08 -13.18 -48.15
CA PRO A 156 -7.76 -13.31 -49.41
C PRO A 156 -8.48 -14.65 -49.52
N LYS A 157 -9.81 -14.61 -49.68
CA LYS A 157 -10.66 -15.81 -49.83
C LYS A 157 -10.58 -16.36 -51.25
N HIS A 158 -9.38 -16.55 -51.79
CA HIS A 158 -9.13 -17.10 -53.11
C HIS A 158 -9.31 -18.64 -53.11
N LYS A 159 -10.48 -19.12 -52.68
CA LYS A 159 -10.83 -20.54 -52.80
C LYS A 159 -11.02 -20.86 -54.28
N VAL A 160 -10.21 -21.81 -54.76
CA VAL A 160 -10.40 -22.43 -56.08
C VAL A 160 -11.65 -23.31 -56.01
N LYS A 161 -12.57 -23.10 -56.94
CA LYS A 161 -13.80 -23.89 -57.12
C LYS A 161 -13.61 -24.80 -58.33
N THR A 162 -14.31 -25.93 -58.34
CA THR A 162 -14.32 -26.87 -59.48
C THR A 162 -14.85 -26.25 -60.78
N THR A 163 -15.50 -25.09 -60.71
CA THR A 163 -16.00 -24.31 -61.83
C THR A 163 -15.01 -23.27 -62.36
N ASP A 164 -13.85 -23.09 -61.72
CA ASP A 164 -12.88 -22.07 -62.15
C ASP A 164 -12.10 -22.54 -63.38
N GLY A 165 -11.98 -21.67 -64.39
CA GLY A 165 -11.13 -21.91 -65.56
C GLY A 165 -9.63 -21.67 -65.29
N PRO A 166 -8.72 -22.11 -66.17
CA PRO A 166 -7.27 -22.01 -65.97
C PRO A 166 -6.76 -20.59 -65.68
N SER A 167 -7.32 -19.57 -66.35
CA SER A 167 -6.98 -18.15 -66.14
C SER A 167 -7.46 -17.61 -64.79
N GLN A 168 -8.62 -18.08 -64.31
CA GLN A 168 -9.16 -17.71 -62.99
C GLN A 168 -8.37 -18.37 -61.85
N ILE A 169 -7.90 -19.60 -62.07
CA ILE A 169 -6.99 -20.29 -61.15
C ILE A 169 -5.65 -19.54 -61.08
N ASN A 170 -5.08 -19.17 -62.24
CA ASN A 170 -3.80 -18.47 -62.28
C ASN A 170 -3.89 -17.08 -61.62
N TYR A 171 -4.97 -16.34 -61.84
CA TYR A 171 -5.22 -15.06 -61.16
C TYR A 171 -5.34 -15.22 -59.64
N LYS A 172 -6.09 -16.23 -59.16
CA LYS A 172 -6.22 -16.52 -57.72
C LYS A 172 -4.89 -16.94 -57.09
N LEU A 173 -4.04 -17.64 -57.83
CA LEU A 173 -2.70 -18.04 -57.40
C LEU A 173 -1.75 -16.83 -57.31
N GLU A 174 -1.73 -15.96 -58.32
CA GLU A 174 -0.92 -14.73 -58.27
C GLU A 174 -1.39 -13.78 -57.16
N ALA A 175 -2.70 -13.69 -56.92
CA ALA A 175 -3.27 -12.88 -55.84
C ALA A 175 -3.02 -13.45 -54.42
N GLN A 176 -2.56 -14.71 -54.31
CA GLN A 176 -2.12 -15.33 -53.04
C GLN A 176 -0.62 -15.14 -52.75
N LYS A 177 0.17 -14.66 -53.72
CA LYS A 177 1.63 -14.43 -53.54
C LYS A 177 1.97 -13.09 -52.91
N VAL A 178 0.96 -12.29 -52.57
CA VAL A 178 1.07 -11.01 -51.85
C VAL A 178 0.87 -11.25 -50.36
#